data_AF-A0AAX0YSU0-F1
#
_entry.id   AF-A0AAX0YSU0-F1
#
_cell.length_a   1.000
_cell.length_b   1.000
_cell.length_c   1.000
_cell.angle_alpha   90.00
_cell.angle_beta   90.00
_cell.angle_gamma   90.00
#
_symmetry.space_group_name_H-M   'P 1'
#
loop_
_entity.id
_entity.type
_entity.pdbx_description
1 polymer ?
#
loop_
_entity_poly.entity_id
_entity_poly.type
_entity_poly.pdbx_seq_one_letter_code
_entity_poly.pdbx_strand_id
1 'polypeptide(L)'
;MNKQQALHQILTFGPQRDSAFSVYVNADIEPNEAPFEVNHQHLIMVLEKYLADEIDADDIEQWANLIDFRSDIDGSSIDGYLYALANPEMMGDGENKTNILRMLAVLTRN
;
A
#
# COMPACT_ATOMS: atom_id res chain seq x y z
N MET A 1 18.31 2.83 -8.40
CA MET A 1 17.26 2.27 -7.54
C MET A 1 17.43 0.76 -7.53
N ASN A 2 17.49 0.13 -6.35
CA ASN A 2 17.41 -1.33 -6.22
C ASN A 2 15.94 -1.79 -6.09
N LYS A 3 15.68 -3.10 -6.04
CA LYS A 3 14.33 -3.67 -5.93
C LYS A 3 13.57 -3.15 -4.70
N GLN A 4 14.21 -3.10 -3.54
CA GLN A 4 13.61 -2.61 -2.29
C GLN A 4 13.23 -1.12 -2.38
N GLN A 5 14.10 -0.29 -2.96
CA GLN A 5 13.81 1.12 -3.23
C GLN A 5 12.68 1.28 -4.27
N ALA A 6 12.59 0.37 -5.25
CA ALA A 6 11.50 0.36 -6.22
C ALA A 6 10.17 0.00 -5.57
N LEU A 7 10.13 -1.04 -4.74
CA LEU A 7 8.96 -1.40 -3.94
C LEU A 7 8.52 -0.24 -3.06
N HIS A 8 9.45 0.45 -2.39
CA HIS A 8 9.11 1.64 -1.61
C HIS A 8 8.46 2.73 -2.47
N GLN A 9 8.98 3.03 -3.67
CA GLN A 9 8.36 4.01 -4.57
C GLN A 9 6.97 3.56 -5.05
N ILE A 10 6.79 2.27 -5.36
CA ILE A 10 5.51 1.72 -5.80
C ILE A 10 4.47 1.81 -4.68
N LEU A 11 4.83 1.34 -3.48
CA LEU A 11 3.94 1.19 -2.34
C LEU A 11 3.62 2.52 -1.63
N THR A 12 4.39 3.58 -1.89
CA THR A 12 4.13 4.92 -1.34
C THR A 12 3.56 5.90 -2.36
N PHE A 13 3.28 5.45 -3.59
CA PHE A 13 2.95 6.34 -4.72
C PHE A 13 3.98 7.48 -4.86
N GLY A 14 5.25 7.11 -4.82
CA GLY A 14 6.38 8.02 -4.84
C GLY A 14 6.59 8.68 -6.22
N PRO A 15 7.37 9.77 -6.28
CA PRO A 15 7.56 10.55 -7.50
C PRO A 15 8.28 9.79 -8.63
N GLN A 16 8.93 8.66 -8.33
CA GLN A 16 9.63 7.84 -9.31
C GLN A 16 8.90 6.54 -9.65
N ARG A 17 7.61 6.43 -9.33
CA ARG A 17 6.79 5.22 -9.43
C ARG A 17 6.86 4.54 -10.81
N ASP A 18 6.78 5.29 -11.90
CA ASP A 18 6.85 4.73 -13.25
C ASP A 18 8.19 4.04 -13.52
N SER A 19 9.30 4.70 -13.15
CA SER A 19 10.63 4.10 -13.25
C SER A 19 10.81 2.93 -12.27
N ALA A 20 10.10 2.95 -11.15
CA ALA A 20 10.13 1.89 -10.14
C ALA A 20 9.50 0.59 -10.64
N PHE A 21 8.39 0.66 -11.36
CA PHE A 21 7.84 -0.54 -12.02
C PHE A 21 8.84 -1.18 -12.99
N SER A 22 9.55 -0.36 -13.77
CA SER A 22 10.58 -0.87 -14.69
C SER A 22 11.72 -1.58 -13.94
N VAL A 23 12.18 -1.01 -12.81
CA VAL A 23 13.21 -1.65 -11.99
C VAL A 23 12.69 -2.93 -11.34
N TYR A 24 11.48 -2.91 -10.81
CA TYR A 24 10.89 -4.05 -10.10
C TYR A 24 10.65 -5.25 -11.02
N VAL A 25 10.12 -5.02 -12.23
CA VAL A 25 9.83 -6.09 -13.20
C VAL A 25 11.12 -6.73 -13.75
N ASN A 26 12.21 -5.96 -13.83
CA ASN A 26 13.50 -6.44 -14.33
C ASN A 26 14.47 -6.86 -13.23
N ALA A 27 14.06 -6.82 -11.96
CA ALA A 27 14.93 -7.23 -10.86
C ALA A 27 15.12 -8.75 -10.88
N ASP A 28 16.37 -9.19 -10.71
CA ASP A 28 16.67 -10.60 -10.54
C ASP A 28 16.01 -11.14 -9.27
N ILE A 29 15.57 -12.41 -9.31
CA ILE A 29 15.07 -13.10 -8.12
C ILE A 29 16.28 -13.57 -7.33
N GLU A 30 16.61 -12.87 -6.26
CA GLU A 30 17.68 -13.29 -5.36
C GLU A 30 17.18 -14.37 -4.39
N PRO A 31 17.82 -15.55 -4.35
CA PRO A 31 17.44 -16.59 -3.41
C PRO A 31 17.71 -16.12 -1.97
N ASN A 32 16.67 -16.18 -1.13
CA ASN A 32 16.65 -15.70 0.26
C ASN A 32 16.64 -14.18 0.43
N GLU A 33 16.25 -13.40 -0.58
CA GLU A 33 15.94 -11.99 -0.37
C GLU A 33 14.78 -11.85 0.63
N ALA A 34 14.95 -10.99 1.64
CA ALA A 34 13.88 -10.70 2.58
C ALA A 34 12.74 -9.95 1.87
N PRO A 35 11.46 -10.27 2.16
CA PRO A 35 10.33 -9.49 1.69
C PRO A 35 10.45 -8.02 2.10
N PHE A 36 9.91 -7.12 1.27
CA PHE A 36 9.76 -5.73 1.66
C PHE A 36 8.67 -5.60 2.73
N GLU A 37 9.03 -5.12 3.91
CA GLU A 37 8.07 -4.94 5.01
C GLU A 37 7.21 -3.68 4.79
N VAL A 38 5.89 -3.87 4.72
CA VAL A 38 4.90 -2.81 4.74
C VAL A 38 4.41 -2.63 6.17
N ASN A 39 4.60 -1.43 6.68
CA ASN A 39 4.25 -1.05 8.04
C ASN A 39 3.22 0.08 8.08
N HIS A 40 2.79 0.46 9.28
CA HIS A 40 1.83 1.53 9.51
C HIS A 40 2.20 2.85 8.84
N GLN A 41 3.48 3.20 8.73
CA GLN A 41 3.88 4.46 8.07
C GLN A 41 3.56 4.46 6.58
N HIS A 42 3.77 3.32 5.90
CA HIS A 42 3.41 3.17 4.49
C HIS A 42 1.89 3.27 4.30
N LEU A 43 1.13 2.61 5.17
CA LEU A 43 -0.33 2.70 5.17
C LEU A 43 -0.80 4.16 5.36
N ILE A 44 -0.27 4.87 6.36
CA ILE A 44 -0.59 6.28 6.61
C ILE A 44 -0.37 7.12 5.35
N MET A 45 0.78 6.98 4.69
CA MET A 45 1.09 7.75 3.47
C MET A 45 0.08 7.51 2.34
N VAL A 46 -0.36 6.26 2.16
CA VAL A 46 -1.34 5.90 1.12
C VAL A 46 -2.73 6.45 1.46
N LEU A 47 -3.16 6.33 2.72
CA LEU A 47 -4.44 6.88 3.17
C LEU A 47 -4.47 8.41 3.05
N GLU A 48 -3.39 9.10 3.38
CA GLU A 48 -3.28 10.55 3.22
C GLU A 48 -3.40 10.99 1.76
N LYS A 49 -2.78 10.25 0.82
CA LYS A 49 -2.90 10.51 -0.62
C LYS A 49 -4.34 10.38 -1.13
N TYR A 50 -5.05 9.35 -0.69
CA TYR A 50 -6.46 9.18 -1.03
C TYR A 50 -7.34 10.30 -0.47
N LEU A 51 -7.09 10.70 0.78
CA LEU A 51 -7.80 11.82 1.40
C LEU A 51 -7.53 13.15 0.68
N ALA A 52 -6.35 13.29 0.08
CA ALA A 52 -5.95 14.44 -0.73
C ALA A 52 -6.42 14.36 -2.20
N ASP A 53 -7.19 13.34 -2.59
CA ASP A 53 -7.62 13.09 -3.97
C ASP A 53 -6.45 12.91 -4.97
N GLU A 54 -5.27 12.51 -4.48
CA GLU A 54 -4.12 12.18 -5.34
C GLU A 54 -4.21 10.77 -5.96
N ILE A 55 -4.97 9.89 -5.31
CA ILE A 55 -5.27 8.51 -5.74
C ILE A 55 -6.76 8.26 -5.47
N ASP A 56 -7.36 7.34 -6.22
CA ASP A 56 -8.77 7.01 -6.07
C ASP A 56 -9.01 5.71 -5.27
N ALA A 57 -10.28 5.27 -5.22
CA ALA A 57 -10.64 4.07 -4.48
C ALA A 57 -10.11 2.80 -5.14
N ASP A 58 -10.06 2.77 -6.47
CA ASP A 58 -9.54 1.63 -7.25
C ASP A 58 -8.02 1.50 -7.02
N ASP A 59 -7.30 2.63 -6.89
CA ASP A 59 -5.89 2.66 -6.53
C ASP A 59 -5.62 2.05 -5.14
N ILE A 60 -6.45 2.37 -4.14
CA ILE A 60 -6.35 1.79 -2.79
C ILE A 60 -6.60 0.29 -2.81
N GLU A 61 -7.66 -0.14 -3.50
CA GLU A 61 -8.02 -1.55 -3.60
C GLU A 61 -6.90 -2.36 -4.28
N GLN A 62 -6.36 -1.83 -5.37
CA GLN A 62 -5.23 -2.45 -6.07
C GLN A 62 -3.95 -2.46 -5.22
N TRP A 63 -3.72 -1.41 -4.42
CA TRP A 63 -2.58 -1.36 -3.50
C TRP A 63 -2.67 -2.45 -2.43
N ALA A 64 -3.84 -2.65 -1.82
CA ALA A 64 -4.05 -3.70 -0.83
C ALA A 64 -3.89 -5.10 -1.45
N ASN A 65 -4.53 -5.34 -2.60
CA ASN A 65 -4.40 -6.59 -3.35
C ASN A 65 -2.96 -6.90 -3.79
N LEU A 66 -2.19 -5.89 -4.19
CA LEU A 66 -0.78 -6.07 -4.55
C LEU A 66 0.03 -6.64 -3.39
N ILE A 67 -0.19 -6.15 -2.17
CA ILE A 67 0.53 -6.61 -0.98
C ILE A 67 0.14 -8.05 -0.66
N ASP A 68 -1.15 -8.39 -0.72
CA ASP A 68 -1.64 -9.73 -0.38
C ASP A 68 -1.21 -10.82 -1.38
N PHE A 69 -1.07 -10.47 -2.67
CA PHE A 69 -0.73 -11.45 -3.71
C PHE A 69 0.76 -11.64 -3.94
N ARG A 70 1.61 -10.80 -3.34
CA ARG A 70 3.06 -10.82 -3.60
C ARG A 70 3.82 -11.39 -2.41
N SER A 71 4.47 -12.54 -2.61
CA SER A 71 5.30 -13.18 -1.58
C SER A 71 6.58 -12.41 -1.24
N ASP A 72 6.99 -11.46 -2.08
CA ASP A 72 8.15 -10.60 -1.87
C ASP A 72 7.80 -9.29 -1.15
N ILE A 73 6.56 -9.16 -0.66
CA ILE A 73 6.05 -8.06 0.15
C ILE A 73 5.42 -8.66 1.41
N ASP A 74 5.75 -8.12 2.58
CA ASP A 74 5.18 -8.56 3.86
C ASP A 74 4.29 -7.45 4.44
N GLY A 75 2.98 -7.69 4.41
CA GLY A 75 1.95 -6.80 4.96
C GLY A 75 1.42 -7.20 6.33
N SER A 76 2.01 -8.20 7.00
CA SER A 76 1.39 -8.84 8.17
C SER A 76 1.09 -7.89 9.33
N SER A 77 1.85 -6.79 9.44
CA SER A 77 1.66 -5.78 10.48
C SER A 77 0.38 -4.95 10.32
N ILE A 78 -0.21 -4.95 9.12
CA ILE A 78 -1.41 -4.17 8.75
C ILE A 78 -2.51 -5.02 8.11
N ASP A 79 -2.46 -6.35 8.24
CA ASP A 79 -3.36 -7.33 7.59
C ASP A 79 -4.86 -6.98 7.70
N GLY A 80 -5.31 -6.59 8.90
CA GLY A 80 -6.71 -6.19 9.10
C GLY A 80 -7.13 -4.95 8.30
N TYR A 81 -6.19 -4.04 8.02
CA TYR A 81 -6.45 -2.89 7.14
C TYR A 81 -6.42 -3.29 5.67
N LEU A 82 -5.48 -4.16 5.27
CA LEU A 82 -5.40 -4.67 3.89
C LEU A 82 -6.70 -5.34 3.49
N TYR A 83 -7.25 -6.20 4.35
CA TYR A 83 -8.54 -6.84 4.12
C TYR A 83 -9.66 -5.82 3.90
N ALA A 84 -9.77 -4.79 4.73
CA ALA A 84 -10.82 -3.77 4.58
C ALA A 84 -10.65 -2.93 3.30
N LEU A 85 -9.41 -2.62 2.92
CA LEU A 85 -9.09 -1.79 1.76
C LEU A 85 -9.21 -2.54 0.43
N ALA A 86 -8.94 -3.85 0.42
CA ALA A 86 -9.13 -4.73 -0.74
C ALA A 86 -10.61 -5.05 -1.03
N ASN A 87 -11.51 -4.75 -0.08
CA ASN A 87 -12.94 -5.05 -0.17
C ASN A 87 -13.76 -3.77 0.13
N PRO A 88 -13.74 -2.75 -0.75
CA PRO A 88 -14.32 -1.44 -0.48
C PRO A 88 -15.82 -1.46 -0.21
N GLU A 89 -16.56 -2.46 -0.70
CA GLU A 89 -17.97 -2.70 -0.38
C GLU A 89 -18.20 -3.00 1.11
N MET A 90 -17.19 -3.53 1.81
CA MET A 90 -17.23 -3.75 3.25
C MET A 90 -17.02 -2.47 4.05
N MET A 91 -16.52 -1.40 3.43
CA MET A 91 -16.35 -0.09 4.04
C MET A 91 -17.63 0.76 4.01
N GLY A 92 -18.74 0.23 3.49
CA GLY A 92 -20.04 0.91 3.47
C GLY A 92 -20.19 1.89 2.31
N ASP A 93 -21.32 1.79 1.62
CA ASP A 93 -21.62 2.58 0.42
C ASP A 93 -21.54 4.09 0.68
N GLY A 94 -20.54 4.75 0.08
CA GLY A 94 -20.37 6.20 0.13
C GLY A 94 -19.68 6.75 1.39
N GLU A 95 -19.23 5.90 2.33
CA GLU A 95 -18.55 6.34 3.57
C GLU A 95 -17.02 6.16 3.53
N ASN A 96 -16.44 5.76 2.39
CA ASN A 96 -15.02 5.40 2.27
C ASN A 96 -14.06 6.44 2.86
N LYS A 97 -14.19 7.72 2.49
CA LYS A 97 -13.34 8.80 3.06
C LYS A 97 -13.52 8.96 4.56
N THR A 98 -14.75 8.85 5.07
CA THR A 98 -15.03 8.92 6.51
C THR A 98 -14.41 7.75 7.27
N ASN A 99 -14.49 6.53 6.71
CA ASN A 99 -13.90 5.35 7.32
C ASN A 99 -12.37 5.36 7.26
N ILE A 100 -11.78 5.84 6.16
CA ILE A 100 -10.35 6.06 6.06
C ILE A 100 -9.86 7.12 7.06
N LEU A 101 -10.60 8.21 7.26
CA LEU A 101 -10.29 9.17 8.34
C LEU A 101 -10.29 8.52 9.73
N ARG A 102 -11.23 7.62 10.01
CA ARG A 102 -11.29 6.87 11.28
C ARG A 102 -10.07 5.93 11.41
N MET A 103 -9.70 5.22 10.34
CA MET A 103 -8.49 4.38 10.32
C MET A 103 -7.24 5.21 10.63
N LEU A 104 -7.05 6.34 9.94
CA LEU A 104 -5.92 7.24 10.15
C LEU A 104 -5.86 7.77 11.60
N ALA A 105 -7.01 8.09 12.19
CA ALA A 105 -7.10 8.53 13.58
C ALA A 105 -6.71 7.44 14.58
N VAL A 106 -6.90 6.15 14.27
CA VAL A 106 -6.42 5.03 15.10
C VAL A 106 -4.91 4.87 14.96
N LEU A 107 -4.41 4.94 13.72
CA LEU A 107 -3.00 4.74 13.39
C LEU A 107 -2.07 5.78 14.00
N THR A 108 -2.52 7.04 14.09
CA THR A 108 -1.72 8.18 14.57
C THR A 108 -1.83 8.44 16.08
N ARG A 109 -2.62 7.64 16.80
CA ARG A 109 -2.77 7.73 18.27
C ARG A 109 -1.78 6.85 19.06
N ASN A 110 -1.11 5.93 18.38
CA ASN A 110 -0.11 5.02 18.94
C ASN A 110 1.30 5.51 18.66
#